data_AF-A0A8H3HSV9-F1
#
_entry.id   AF-A0A8H3HSV9-F1
#
_cell.length_a   1.000
_cell.length_b   1.000
_cell.length_c   1.000
_cell.angle_alpha   90.00
_cell.angle_beta   90.00
_cell.angle_gamma   90.00
#
_symmetry.space_group_name_H-M   'P 1'
#
loop_
_entity.id
_entity.type
_entity.pdbx_description
1 polymer ?
#
loop_
_entity_poly.entity_id
_entity_poly.type
_entity_poly.pdbx_seq_one_letter_code
_entity_poly.pdbx_strand_id
1 'polypeptide(L)'
;MFHGQKEYVFRAMEQDAFPRFLRAKAFGNLTPVSALVRLCLGLLVLWIALAVGFSLIFLDVKSKSKRFFLFIPFTIAFLLLISHQYELDPILVFFLQSETTPFRTLRIKERYVKHLLMGRAAWVCLLVVVLSVVFTMIFWAVPGKRLRPCALH
;
A
#
# COMPACT_ATOMS: atom_id res chain seq x y z
N MET A 1 -30.60 23.53 33.62
CA MET A 1 -30.30 22.91 34.93
C MET A 1 -28.96 22.16 34.99
N PHE A 2 -28.41 21.59 33.90
CA PHE A 2 -27.14 20.83 33.93
C PHE A 2 -25.98 21.43 33.11
N HIS A 3 -25.87 22.75 33.00
CA HIS A 3 -24.85 23.37 32.14
C HIS A 3 -23.42 23.19 32.68
N GLY A 4 -23.21 23.38 33.99
CA GLY A 4 -21.89 23.23 34.62
C GLY A 4 -21.36 21.79 34.59
N GLN A 5 -22.21 20.78 34.84
CA GLN A 5 -21.78 19.39 34.73
C GLN A 5 -21.43 18.99 33.28
N LYS A 6 -22.20 19.50 32.29
CA LYS A 6 -21.90 19.25 30.87
C LYS A 6 -20.54 19.83 30.48
N GLU A 7 -20.23 21.05 30.91
CA GLU A 7 -18.96 21.69 30.59
C GLU A 7 -17.78 21.01 31.27
N TYR A 8 -17.94 20.57 32.53
CA TYR A 8 -16.93 19.76 33.22
C TYR A 8 -16.63 18.46 32.47
N VAL A 9 -17.67 17.70 32.10
CA VAL A 9 -17.50 16.45 31.37
C VAL A 9 -16.93 16.68 29.97
N PHE A 10 -17.33 17.76 29.29
CA PHE A 10 -16.77 18.14 27.98
C PHE A 10 -15.26 18.42 28.08
N ARG A 11 -14.83 19.25 29.03
CA ARG A 11 -13.41 19.57 29.22
C ARG A 11 -12.59 18.33 29.60
N ALA A 12 -13.13 17.47 30.47
CA ALA A 12 -12.48 16.20 30.82
C ALA A 12 -12.32 15.27 29.60
N MET A 13 -13.35 15.15 28.75
CA MET A 13 -13.26 14.35 27.51
C MET A 13 -12.31 14.97 26.49
N GLU A 14 -12.27 16.29 26.37
CA GLU A 14 -11.38 17.01 25.46
C GLU A 14 -9.91 16.77 25.83
N GLN A 15 -9.59 16.74 27.13
CA GLN A 15 -8.22 16.49 27.60
C GLN A 15 -7.78 15.03 27.43
N ASP A 16 -8.65 14.05 27.71
CA ASP A 16 -8.24 12.64 27.75
C ASP A 16 -8.66 11.83 26.51
N ALA A 17 -9.94 11.90 26.15
CA ALA A 17 -10.53 11.01 25.14
C ALA A 17 -10.23 11.48 23.71
N PHE A 18 -10.26 12.80 23.48
CA PHE A 18 -10.04 13.38 22.17
C PHE A 18 -8.64 13.11 21.58
N PRO A 19 -7.51 13.30 22.30
CA PRO A 19 -6.19 12.99 21.75
C PRO A 19 -6.03 11.50 21.46
N ARG A 20 -6.62 10.61 22.28
CA ARG A 20 -6.63 9.16 22.03
C ARG A 20 -7.43 8.82 20.77
N PHE A 21 -8.57 9.46 20.57
CA PHE A 21 -9.38 9.30 19.36
C PHE A 21 -8.61 9.74 18.11
N LEU A 22 -8.01 10.93 18.14
CA LEU A 22 -7.19 11.43 17.02
C LEU A 22 -6.04 10.49 16.73
N ARG A 23 -5.37 9.97 17.76
CA ARG A 23 -4.30 8.99 17.62
C ARG A 23 -4.78 7.69 16.96
N ALA A 24 -5.88 7.13 17.47
CA ALA A 24 -6.46 5.90 16.92
C ALA A 24 -6.87 6.05 15.45
N LYS A 25 -7.45 7.20 15.08
CA LYS A 25 -7.82 7.51 13.69
C LYS A 25 -6.65 7.95 12.82
N ALA A 26 -5.60 8.50 13.39
CA ALA A 26 -4.40 8.92 12.68
C ALA A 26 -3.56 7.72 12.24
N PHE A 27 -3.48 6.66 13.06
CA PHE A 27 -2.52 5.57 12.83
C PHE A 27 -3.02 4.47 11.89
N GLY A 28 -4.32 4.15 11.87
CA GLY A 28 -4.83 3.04 11.06
C GLY A 28 -6.10 3.39 10.28
N ASN A 29 -6.11 3.05 9.00
CA ASN A 29 -7.31 3.06 8.17
C ASN A 29 -7.87 1.65 7.91
N LEU A 30 -7.09 0.63 8.23
CA LEU A 30 -7.34 -0.77 7.94
C LEU A 30 -7.53 -1.56 9.23
N THR A 31 -8.28 -2.65 9.11
CA THR A 31 -8.35 -3.66 10.17
C THR A 31 -7.10 -4.55 10.12
N PRO A 32 -6.67 -5.14 11.25
CA PRO A 32 -5.53 -6.06 11.24
C PRO A 32 -5.75 -7.27 10.32
N VAL A 33 -7.01 -7.72 10.18
CA VAL A 33 -7.37 -8.83 9.29
C VAL A 33 -7.20 -8.44 7.82
N SER A 34 -7.74 -7.29 7.40
CA SER A 34 -7.60 -6.84 6.02
C SER A 34 -6.15 -6.48 5.68
N ALA A 35 -5.39 -5.96 6.65
CA ALA A 35 -3.94 -5.78 6.52
C ALA A 35 -3.21 -7.11 6.29
N LEU A 36 -3.55 -8.17 7.03
CA LEU A 36 -2.93 -9.49 6.88
C LEU A 36 -3.23 -10.12 5.51
N VAL A 37 -4.48 -10.03 5.05
CA VAL A 37 -4.87 -10.50 3.70
C VAL A 37 -4.04 -9.80 2.62
N ARG A 38 -3.83 -8.48 2.74
CA ARG A 38 -2.99 -7.71 1.81
C ARG A 38 -1.52 -8.13 1.86
N LEU A 39 -0.99 -8.45 3.03
CA LEU A 39 0.37 -8.97 3.16
C LEU A 39 0.52 -10.29 2.40
N CYS A 40 -0.37 -11.26 2.64
CA CYS A 40 -0.33 -12.55 1.96
C CYS A 40 -0.47 -12.41 0.44
N LEU A 41 -1.47 -11.65 -0.02
CA LEU A 41 -1.68 -11.41 -1.44
C LEU A 41 -0.51 -10.64 -2.07
N GLY A 42 0.02 -9.63 -1.39
CA GLY A 42 1.15 -8.83 -1.86
C GLY A 42 2.41 -9.67 -2.05
N LEU A 43 2.71 -10.56 -1.08
CA LEU A 43 3.83 -11.50 -1.19
C LEU A 43 3.66 -12.48 -2.35
N LEU A 44 2.45 -13.03 -2.54
CA LEU A 44 2.16 -13.94 -3.65
C LEU A 44 2.32 -13.25 -5.01
N VAL A 45 1.78 -12.03 -5.17
CA VAL A 45 1.90 -11.26 -6.41
C VAL A 45 3.36 -10.88 -6.66
N LEU A 46 4.12 -10.48 -5.62
CA LEU A 46 5.55 -10.18 -5.75
C LEU A 46 6.34 -11.40 -6.22
N TRP A 47 6.06 -12.57 -5.64
CA TRP A 47 6.71 -13.82 -6.02
C TRP A 47 6.43 -14.17 -7.49
N ILE A 48 5.17 -14.08 -7.93
CA ILE A 48 4.79 -14.30 -9.34
C ILE A 48 5.47 -13.27 -10.25
N ALA A 49 5.48 -11.99 -9.88
CA ALA A 49 6.09 -10.92 -10.67
C ALA A 49 7.58 -11.17 -10.90
N LEU A 50 8.30 -11.55 -9.84
CA LEU A 50 9.72 -11.91 -9.91
C LEU A 50 9.93 -13.17 -10.76
N ALA A 51 9.14 -14.22 -10.55
CA ALA A 51 9.24 -15.46 -11.32
C ALA A 51 9.03 -15.22 -12.82
N VAL A 52 8.00 -14.44 -13.20
CA VAL A 52 7.74 -14.06 -14.59
C VAL A 52 8.86 -13.16 -15.14
N GLY A 53 9.35 -12.21 -14.33
CA GLY A 53 10.46 -11.33 -14.70
C GLY A 53 11.74 -12.10 -15.03
N PHE A 54 12.15 -13.03 -14.17
CA PHE A 54 13.30 -13.90 -14.40
C PHE A 54 13.09 -14.84 -15.59
N SER A 55 11.89 -15.41 -15.75
CA SER A 55 11.56 -16.27 -16.89
C SER A 55 11.70 -15.52 -18.22
N LEU A 56 11.26 -14.26 -18.29
CA LEU A 56 11.37 -13.41 -19.48
C LEU A 56 12.83 -13.05 -19.82
N ILE A 57 13.69 -12.93 -18.81
CA ILE A 57 15.13 -12.70 -19.00
C ILE A 57 15.80 -13.95 -19.58
N PHE A 58 15.54 -15.13 -19.01
CA PHE A 58 16.18 -16.38 -19.44
C PHE A 58 15.69 -16.90 -20.80
N LEU A 59 14.42 -16.65 -21.15
CA LEU A 59 13.87 -17.02 -22.46
C LEU A 59 14.42 -16.16 -23.62
N ASP A 60 15.11 -15.07 -23.30
CA ASP A 60 15.66 -14.08 -24.24
C ASP A 60 14.61 -13.54 -25.22
N VAL A 61 13.49 -13.05 -24.67
CA VAL A 61 12.46 -12.39 -25.46
C VAL A 61 13.02 -11.07 -25.97
N LYS A 62 13.21 -10.96 -27.30
CA LYS A 62 13.81 -9.79 -27.98
C LYS A 62 12.98 -8.51 -27.83
N SER A 63 11.66 -8.62 -27.65
CA SER A 63 10.79 -7.45 -27.48
C SER A 63 10.89 -6.91 -26.06
N LYS A 64 11.61 -5.79 -25.89
CA LYS A 64 11.70 -5.06 -24.62
C LYS A 64 10.34 -4.55 -24.11
N SER A 65 9.38 -4.32 -25.02
CA SER A 65 8.04 -3.87 -24.67
C SER A 65 7.28 -4.85 -23.78
N LYS A 66 7.50 -6.16 -23.94
CA LYS A 66 6.87 -7.18 -23.07
C LYS A 66 7.39 -7.12 -21.63
N ARG A 67 8.65 -6.69 -21.44
CA ARG A 67 9.24 -6.53 -20.10
C ARG A 67 8.68 -5.31 -19.38
N PHE A 68 8.28 -4.27 -20.10
CA PHE A 68 7.66 -3.09 -19.51
C PHE A 68 6.32 -3.40 -18.81
N PHE A 69 5.56 -4.41 -19.31
CA PHE A 69 4.32 -4.84 -18.66
C PHE A 69 4.52 -5.43 -17.24
N LEU A 70 5.75 -5.79 -16.84
CA LEU A 70 6.07 -6.20 -15.47
C LEU A 70 5.83 -5.07 -14.45
N PHE A 71 5.75 -3.81 -14.91
CA PHE A 71 5.39 -2.68 -14.06
C PHE A 71 4.04 -2.90 -13.34
N ILE A 72 3.05 -3.49 -14.01
CA ILE A 72 1.71 -3.70 -13.44
C ILE A 72 1.74 -4.65 -12.23
N PRO A 73 2.27 -5.89 -12.32
CA PRO A 73 2.32 -6.76 -11.15
C PRO A 73 3.25 -6.22 -10.05
N PHE A 74 4.34 -5.51 -10.37
CA PHE A 74 5.18 -4.87 -9.35
C PHE A 74 4.45 -3.73 -8.61
N THR A 75 3.73 -2.87 -9.31
CA THR A 75 2.93 -1.81 -8.67
C THR A 75 1.87 -2.39 -7.74
N ILE A 76 1.14 -3.42 -8.17
CA ILE A 76 0.12 -4.09 -7.34
C ILE A 76 0.76 -4.73 -6.10
N ALA A 77 1.87 -5.45 -6.27
CA ALA A 77 2.60 -6.06 -5.15
C ALA A 77 3.07 -5.03 -4.13
N PHE A 78 3.74 -3.96 -4.58
CA PHE A 78 4.23 -2.92 -3.68
C PHE A 78 3.09 -2.12 -3.04
N LEU A 79 2.00 -1.86 -3.76
CA LEU A 79 0.83 -1.21 -3.18
C LEU A 79 0.28 -2.02 -2.01
N LEU A 80 0.13 -3.34 -2.16
CA LEU A 80 -0.38 -4.21 -1.10
C LEU A 80 0.58 -4.32 0.10
N LEU A 81 1.88 -4.48 -0.17
CA LEU A 81 2.91 -4.61 0.88
C LEU A 81 3.10 -3.32 1.67
N ILE A 82 3.21 -2.18 0.99
CA ILE A 82 3.37 -0.90 1.67
C ILE A 82 2.06 -0.51 2.40
N SER A 83 0.89 -0.81 1.84
CA SER A 83 -0.39 -0.59 2.54
C SER A 83 -0.46 -1.37 3.85
N HIS A 84 0.06 -2.61 3.88
CA HIS A 84 0.18 -3.38 5.12
C HIS A 84 1.15 -2.72 6.10
N GLN A 85 2.35 -2.34 5.66
CA GLN A 85 3.40 -1.80 6.54
C GLN A 85 3.00 -0.49 7.23
N TYR A 86 2.16 0.32 6.59
CA TYR A 86 1.68 1.60 7.12
C TYR A 86 0.26 1.54 7.71
N GLU A 87 -0.37 0.35 7.74
CA GLU A 87 -1.77 0.11 8.14
C GLU A 87 -2.78 1.08 7.50
N LEU A 88 -2.44 1.54 6.29
CA LEU A 88 -3.15 2.59 5.57
C LEU A 88 -3.24 2.23 4.10
N ASP A 89 -4.46 2.17 3.58
CA ASP A 89 -4.70 2.00 2.15
C ASP A 89 -4.84 3.38 1.48
N PRO A 90 -3.91 3.77 0.59
CA PRO A 90 -3.98 5.02 -0.13
C PRO A 90 -5.26 5.12 -1.00
N ILE A 91 -5.72 4.02 -1.60
CA ILE A 91 -6.92 3.97 -2.44
C ILE A 91 -8.15 4.34 -1.60
N LEU A 92 -8.33 3.70 -0.43
CA LEU A 92 -9.47 4.03 0.45
C LEU A 92 -9.39 5.47 0.97
N VAL A 93 -8.19 5.96 1.28
CA VAL A 93 -7.99 7.35 1.72
C VAL A 93 -8.40 8.34 0.63
N PHE A 94 -8.12 8.07 -0.65
CA PHE A 94 -8.60 8.90 -1.76
C PHE A 94 -10.13 8.93 -1.85
N PHE A 95 -10.80 7.81 -1.55
CA PHE A 95 -12.26 7.77 -1.44
C PHE A 95 -12.82 8.33 -0.12
N LEU A 96 -11.96 8.82 0.77
CA LEU A 96 -12.34 9.32 2.11
C LEU A 96 -13.06 8.27 2.96
N GLN A 97 -12.66 7.00 2.80
CA GLN A 97 -13.22 5.87 3.51
C GLN A 97 -12.20 5.22 4.45
N SER A 98 -12.70 4.71 5.57
CA SER A 98 -11.94 4.06 6.63
C SER A 98 -12.61 2.78 7.06
N GLU A 99 -11.87 1.69 7.15
CA GLU A 99 -12.40 0.39 7.55
C GLU A 99 -12.40 0.27 9.09
N THR A 100 -13.56 -0.03 9.69
CA THR A 100 -13.66 -0.22 11.15
C THR A 100 -13.88 -1.67 11.55
N THR A 101 -14.59 -2.41 10.72
CA THR A 101 -14.74 -3.86 10.80
C THR A 101 -14.44 -4.42 9.41
N PRO A 102 -13.96 -5.66 9.28
CA PRO A 102 -13.65 -6.22 7.97
C PRO A 102 -14.87 -6.06 7.03
N PHE A 103 -14.64 -5.48 5.86
CA PHE A 103 -15.63 -5.18 4.81
C PHE A 103 -16.67 -4.10 5.13
N ARG A 104 -16.55 -3.38 6.25
CA ARG A 104 -17.41 -2.22 6.56
C ARG A 104 -16.59 -0.94 6.61
N THR A 105 -16.83 -0.10 5.62
CA THR A 105 -16.19 1.21 5.51
C THR A 105 -17.08 2.32 6.09
N LEU A 106 -16.45 3.26 6.76
CA LEU A 106 -17.04 4.49 7.27
C LEU A 106 -16.39 5.69 6.58
N ARG A 107 -17.19 6.71 6.29
CA ARG A 107 -16.69 7.94 5.67
C ARG A 107 -16.03 8.84 6.71
N ILE A 108 -14.82 9.31 6.41
CA ILE A 108 -14.09 10.25 7.24
C ILE A 108 -14.71 11.64 7.05
N LYS A 109 -15.33 12.18 8.11
CA LYS A 109 -15.95 13.52 8.10
C LYS A 109 -15.01 14.62 8.60
N GLU A 110 -14.14 14.29 9.54
CA GLU A 110 -13.30 15.26 10.24
C GLU A 110 -12.19 15.82 9.34
N ARG A 111 -12.08 17.16 9.27
CA ARG A 111 -11.20 17.82 8.30
C ARG A 111 -9.73 17.64 8.68
N TYR A 112 -9.43 17.73 9.98
CA TYR A 112 -8.07 17.54 10.49
C TYR A 112 -7.54 16.13 10.21
N VAL A 113 -8.36 15.10 10.50
CA VAL A 113 -8.02 13.70 10.23
C VAL A 113 -7.82 13.47 8.74
N LYS A 114 -8.66 14.08 7.89
CA LYS A 114 -8.51 14.01 6.43
C LYS A 114 -7.15 14.54 5.96
N HIS A 115 -6.72 15.72 6.39
CA HIS A 115 -5.43 16.29 5.98
C HIS A 115 -4.25 15.42 6.46
N LEU A 116 -4.32 14.90 7.68
CA LEU A 116 -3.29 14.02 8.24
C LEU A 116 -3.17 12.71 7.44
N LEU A 117 -4.29 12.05 7.15
CA LEU A 117 -4.29 10.81 6.37
C LEU A 117 -3.86 11.04 4.93
N MET A 118 -4.26 12.16 4.32
CA MET A 118 -3.90 12.49 2.94
C MET A 118 -2.39 12.76 2.80
N GLY A 119 -1.76 13.39 3.79
CA GLY A 119 -0.30 13.54 3.83
C GLY A 119 0.43 12.19 3.94
N ARG A 120 -0.03 11.30 4.81
CA ARG A 120 0.53 9.93 4.94
C ARG A 120 0.30 9.11 3.67
N ALA A 121 -0.90 9.18 3.08
CA ALA A 121 -1.24 8.48 1.84
C ALA A 121 -0.36 8.96 0.68
N ALA A 122 -0.10 10.27 0.57
CA ALA A 122 0.80 10.82 -0.44
C ALA A 122 2.23 10.26 -0.28
N TRP A 123 2.73 10.16 0.96
CA TRP A 123 4.03 9.54 1.24
C TRP A 123 4.07 8.06 0.84
N VAL A 124 3.01 7.31 1.18
CA VAL A 124 2.87 5.90 0.79
C VAL A 124 2.83 5.74 -0.73
N CYS A 125 2.05 6.55 -1.44
CA CYS A 125 2.00 6.53 -2.91
C CYS A 125 3.36 6.82 -3.53
N LEU A 126 4.10 7.81 -3.00
CA LEU A 126 5.44 8.14 -3.47
C LEU A 126 6.38 6.94 -3.32
N LEU A 127 6.38 6.27 -2.16
CA LEU A 127 7.20 5.08 -1.94
C LEU A 127 6.86 3.94 -2.91
N VAL A 128 5.57 3.68 -3.17
CA VAL A 128 5.12 2.65 -4.11
C VAL A 128 5.58 2.95 -5.54
N VAL A 129 5.46 4.21 -5.98
CA VAL A 129 5.92 4.63 -7.31
C VAL A 129 7.44 4.47 -7.41
N VAL A 130 8.20 4.92 -6.41
CA VAL A 130 9.67 4.82 -6.43
C VAL A 130 10.10 3.35 -6.52
N LEU A 131 9.56 2.47 -5.66
CA LEU A 131 9.93 1.05 -5.66
C LEU A 131 9.53 0.36 -6.97
N SER A 132 8.31 0.57 -7.46
CA SER A 132 7.86 -0.02 -8.72
C SER A 132 8.70 0.41 -9.92
N VAL A 133 9.08 1.70 -10.01
CA VAL A 133 9.94 2.21 -11.08
C VAL A 133 11.35 1.63 -10.98
N VAL A 134 11.95 1.60 -9.79
CA VAL A 134 13.30 1.03 -9.58
C VAL A 134 13.34 -0.43 -10.02
N PHE A 135 12.39 -1.26 -9.56
CA PHE A 135 12.34 -2.67 -9.95
C PHE A 135 12.11 -2.84 -11.45
N THR A 136 11.18 -2.09 -12.04
CA THR A 136 10.91 -2.16 -13.48
C THR A 136 12.14 -1.77 -14.30
N MET A 137 12.88 -0.73 -13.88
CA MET A 137 14.11 -0.29 -14.54
C MET A 137 15.22 -1.36 -14.46
N ILE A 138 15.37 -2.03 -13.32
CA ILE A 138 16.33 -3.14 -13.17
C ILE A 138 16.02 -4.25 -14.19
N PHE A 139 14.78 -4.74 -14.24
CA PHE A 139 14.39 -5.81 -15.16
C PHE A 139 14.40 -5.38 -16.64
N TRP A 140 14.23 -4.10 -16.92
CA TRP A 140 14.33 -3.55 -18.26
C TRP A 140 15.79 -3.39 -18.74
N ALA A 141 16.69 -2.99 -17.84
CA ALA A 141 18.11 -2.75 -18.15
C ALA A 141 18.91 -4.04 -18.36
N VAL A 142 18.52 -5.14 -17.69
CA VAL A 142 19.25 -6.41 -17.76
C VAL A 142 19.16 -7.04 -19.17
N PRO A 143 20.29 -7.26 -19.85
CA PRO A 143 20.32 -7.96 -21.13
C PRO A 143 19.92 -9.43 -20.94
N GLY A 144 19.11 -9.96 -21.87
CA GLY A 144 18.74 -11.37 -21.85
C GLY A 144 19.95 -12.24 -22.16
N LYS A 145 20.13 -13.34 -21.42
CA LYS A 145 21.14 -14.35 -21.74
C LYS A 145 20.42 -15.69 -21.87
N ARG A 146 20.39 -16.22 -23.10
CA ARG A 146 19.80 -17.53 -23.38
C ARG A 146 20.71 -18.61 -22.83
N LEU A 147 20.14 -19.49 -21.99
CA LEU A 147 20.81 -20.73 -21.58
C LEU A 147 20.77 -21.71 -22.77
N ARG A 148 21.71 -21.61 -23.71
CA ARG A 148 22.01 -22.73 -24.62
C ARG A 148 23.07 -23.61 -23.94
N PRO A 149 22.83 -24.92 -23.78
CA PRO A 149 23.94 -25.86 -23.67
C PRO A 149 24.77 -25.74 -24.95
N CYS A 150 26.10 -25.76 -24.83
CA CYS A 150 27.00 -25.88 -25.97
C CYS A 150 26.47 -26.96 -26.92
N ALA A 151 26.13 -26.57 -28.14
CA ALA A 151 26.02 -27.54 -29.22
C ALA A 151 27.42 -28.14 -29.38
N LEU A 152 27.51 -29.44 -29.12
CA LEU A 152 28.58 -30.28 -29.64
C LEU A 152 28.65 -30.05 -31.16
N HIS A 153 29.76 -29.47 -31.60
CA HIS A 153 30.31 -29.63 -32.94
C HIS A 153 31.74 -30.13 -32.78
#